data_AF-A0A352NSL9-F1
#
_entry.id   AF-A0A352NSL9-F1
#
_cell.length_a   1.000
_cell.length_b   1.000
_cell.length_c   1.000
_cell.angle_alpha   90.00
_cell.angle_beta   90.00
_cell.angle_gamma   90.00
#
_symmetry.space_group_name_H-M   'P 1'
#
loop_
_entity.id
_entity.type
_entity.pdbx_description
1 polymer ?
#
loop_
_entity_poly.entity_id
_entity_poly.type
_entity_poly.pdbx_seq_one_letter_code
_entity_poly.pdbx_strand_id
1 'polypeptide(L)' 'MLNICGVNLKNPVIAASGTFGFGGEYNEFYDVSKLGAICSKGITLNKKEGNEGIRIFQNNN' A
#
# COMPACT_ATOMS: atom_id res chain seq x y z
N MET A 1 -2.57 20.62 4.47
CA MET A 1 -2.69 19.53 5.46
C MET A 1 -4.15 19.13 5.51
N LEU A 2 -4.45 17.83 5.40
CA LEU A 2 -5.80 17.26 5.32
C LEU A 2 -6.03 16.39 6.55
N ASN A 3 -7.16 16.52 7.23
CA ASN A 3 -7.52 15.65 8.35
C ASN A 3 -8.50 14.56 7.87
N ILE A 4 -8.15 13.29 8.07
CA ILE A 4 -9.02 12.14 7.80
C ILE A 4 -9.10 11.31 9.08
N CYS A 5 -10.31 11.15 9.63
CA CYS A 5 -10.54 10.35 10.84
C CYS A 5 -9.60 10.71 12.02
N GLY A 6 -9.24 12.00 12.17
CA GLY A 6 -8.33 12.47 13.22
C GLY A 6 -6.84 12.38 12.87
N VAL A 7 -6.48 11.82 11.72
CA VAL A 7 -5.09 11.73 11.24
C VAL A 7 -4.79 12.89 10.29
N ASN A 8 -3.73 13.64 10.57
CA ASN A 8 -3.28 14.73 9.70
C ASN A 8 -2.33 14.20 8.61
N LEU A 9 -2.77 14.29 7.37
CA LEU A 9 -2.00 13.95 6.18
C LEU A 9 -1.45 15.22 5.52
N LYS A 10 -0.23 15.15 5.00
CA LYS A 10 0.36 16.27 4.23
C LYS A 10 -0.37 16.52 2.90
N ASN A 11 -0.92 15.47 2.29
CA ASN A 11 -1.67 15.50 1.03
C ASN A 11 -2.65 14.30 0.95
N PRO A 12 -3.59 14.25 0.00
CA PRO A 12 -4.62 13.21 -0.07
C PRO A 12 -4.16 11.90 -0.74
N VAL A 13 -2.90 11.81 -1.20
CA VAL A 13 -2.43 10.63 -1.95
C VAL A 13 -2.07 9.53 -0.97
N ILE A 14 -2.77 8.41 -1.05
CA ILE A 14 -2.57 7.25 -0.18
C ILE A 14 -2.29 6.03 -1.05
N ALA A 15 -1.18 5.34 -0.79
CA ALA A 15 -0.91 4.07 -1.47
C ALA A 15 -1.89 3.00 -0.99
N ALA A 16 -2.51 2.28 -1.92
CA ALA A 16 -3.55 1.29 -1.62
C ALA A 16 -2.98 0.01 -1.00
N SER A 17 -3.79 -0.66 -0.16
CA SER A 17 -3.39 -1.93 0.46
C SER A 17 -3.09 -2.99 -0.58
N GLY A 18 -1.98 -3.71 -0.37
CA GLY A 18 -1.59 -4.82 -1.23
C GLY A 18 -0.95 -4.42 -2.56
N THR A 19 -0.81 -3.12 -2.86
CA THR A 19 -0.13 -2.62 -4.06
C THR A 19 1.23 -1.97 -3.78
N PHE A 20 1.55 -1.72 -2.50
CA PHE A 20 2.73 -0.94 -2.09
C PHE A 20 3.56 -1.59 -0.96
N GLY A 21 3.34 -2.88 -0.69
CA GLY A 21 4.05 -3.60 0.36
C GLY A 21 3.96 -2.90 1.73
N PHE A 22 5.12 -2.64 2.33
CA PHE A 22 5.28 -1.79 3.52
C PHE A 22 6.03 -0.48 3.22
N GLY A 23 6.26 -0.16 1.94
CA GLY A 23 6.91 1.07 1.47
C GLY A 23 8.43 1.01 1.37
N GLY A 24 9.09 -0.03 1.91
CA GLY A 24 10.54 -0.17 1.87
C GLY A 24 11.10 -0.28 0.45
N GLU A 25 10.48 -1.14 -0.37
CA GLU A 25 10.89 -1.38 -1.76
C GLU A 25 10.76 -0.13 -2.63
N TYR A 26 9.74 0.69 -2.35
CA TYR A 26 9.50 1.92 -3.12
C TYR A 26 10.40 3.08 -2.72
N ASN A 27 10.91 3.06 -1.48
CA ASN A 27 11.82 4.09 -0.99
C ASN A 27 13.19 4.07 -1.68
N GLU A 28 13.52 2.97 -2.36
CA GLU A 28 14.71 2.88 -3.23
C GLU A 28 14.54 3.65 -4.54
N PHE A 29 13.30 3.87 -5.01
CA PHE A 29 13.02 4.60 -6.25
C PHE A 29 12.75 6.09 -6.00
N TYR A 30 12.10 6.44 -4.88
CA TYR A 30 11.86 7.83 -4.48
C TYR A 30 11.54 7.94 -2.99
N ASP A 31 11.70 9.14 -2.43
CA ASP A 31 11.33 9.44 -1.04
C ASP A 31 9.83 9.26 -0.79
N VAL A 32 9.45 8.14 -0.17
CA VAL A 32 8.04 7.81 0.14
C VAL A 32 7.44 8.74 1.19
N SER A 33 8.27 9.50 1.91
CA SER A 33 7.82 10.59 2.78
C SER A 33 7.25 11.79 2.00
N LYS A 34 6.98 11.65 0.71
CA LYS A 34 6.11 12.52 -0.11
C LYS A 34 4.66 12.04 -0.25
N LEU A 35 4.32 10.79 0.07
CA LEU A 35 2.95 10.25 0.04
C LEU A 35 2.13 10.56 1.30
N GLY A 36 0.91 11.07 1.17
CA GLY A 36 0.00 11.35 2.29
C GLY A 36 -0.03 10.25 3.36
N ALA A 37 -0.23 9.01 2.93
CA ALA A 37 -0.08 7.82 3.75
C ALA A 37 0.23 6.57 2.90
N ILE A 38 0.55 5.46 3.56
CA ILE A 38 0.65 4.13 2.97
C ILE A 38 -0.34 3.22 3.72
N CYS A 39 -1.32 2.66 3.00
CA CYS A 39 -2.12 1.56 3.53
C CYS A 39 -1.34 0.27 3.23
N SER A 40 -0.71 -0.32 4.25
CA SER A 40 0.19 -1.45 4.05
C SER A 40 -0.52 -2.73 3.63
N LYS A 41 0.25 -3.76 3.27
CA LYS A 41 -0.28 -5.13 3.11
C LYS A 41 -0.99 -5.58 4.39
N GLY A 42 -2.13 -6.27 4.21
CA GLY A 42 -2.83 -6.91 5.32
C GLY A 42 -1.96 -7.96 6.03
N ILE A 43 -2.05 -7.99 7.36
CA ILE A 43 -1.32 -8.93 8.22
C ILE A 43 -2.33 -9.90 8.82
N THR A 44 -1.98 -11.19 8.85
CA THR A 44 -2.76 -12.24 9.53
C THR A 44 -2.01 -12.75 10.75
N LEU A 45 -2.74 -13.26 11.74
CA LEU A 45 -2.17 -13.80 12.99
C LEU A 45 -1.11 -14.87 12.71
N ASN A 46 -1.40 -15.78 11.78
CA ASN A 46 -0.48 -16.81 11.33
C ASN A 46 0.03 -16.48 9.92
N LYS A 47 1.25 -16.92 9.60
CA LYS A 47 1.85 -16.74 8.27
C LYS A 47 0.98 -17.40 7.18
N LYS A 48 0.83 -16.73 6.04
CA LYS A 48 0.18 -17.25 4.83
C LYS A 48 1.07 -17.03 3.61
N GLU A 49 1.36 -18.09 2.85
CA GLU A 49 2.17 -18.02 1.60
C GLU A 49 1.39 -17.43 0.41
N GLY A 50 0.06 -17.36 0.52
CA GLY A 50 -0.83 -16.97 -0.58
C GLY A 50 -1.21 -18.15 -1.49
N ASN A 51 -1.98 -17.87 -2.54
CA ASN A 51 -2.54 -18.90 -3.42
C ASN A 51 -1.52 -19.45 -4.42
N GLU A 52 -1.61 -20.70 -4.85
CA GLU A 52 -0.75 -21.19 -5.93
C GLU A 52 -1.18 -20.66 -7.31
N GLY A 53 -0.31 -20.78 -8.31
CA GLY A 53 -0.62 -20.44 -9.70
C GLY A 53 -0.69 -18.93 -10.00
N ILE A 54 -1.51 -18.57 -10.99
CA ILE A 54 -1.67 -17.18 -11.47
C ILE A 54 -2.55 -16.40 -10.48
N ARG A 55 -1.97 -15.35 -9.88
CA ARG A 55 -2.63 -14.54 -8.81
C ARG A 55 -3.23 -13.22 -9.29
N ILE A 56 -2.91 -12.79 -10.51
CA ILE A 56 -3.31 -11.50 -11.08
C ILE A 56 -3.72 -11.74 -12.53
N PHE A 57 -4.80 -11.08 -12.96
CA PHE A 57 -5.27 -11.10 -14.33
C PHE A 57 -5.74 -9.69 -14.71
N GLN A 58 -5.37 -9.22 -15.90
CA GLN A 58 -5.88 -7.97 -16.44
C GLN A 58 -7.18 -8.25 -17.19
N ASN A 59 -8.25 -7.54 -16.82
CA ASN A 59 -9.47 -7.54 -17.61
C ASN A 59 -9.29 -6.63 -18.83
N ASN A 60 -9.64 -7.13 -20.02
CA ASN A 60 -9.54 -6.43 -21.31
C ASN A 60 -10.90 -6.03 -21.89
N ASN A 61 -11.98 -6.11 -21.09
CA ASN A 61 -13.29 -5.58 -21.46
C ASN A 61 -13.24 -4.09 -21.76
#